data_AF-A0A7S0WPL0-F1
#
_entry.id   AF-A0A7S0WPL0-F1
#
_cell.length_a   1.000
_cell.length_b   1.000
_cell.length_c   1.000
_cell.angle_alpha   90.00
_cell.angle_beta   90.00
_cell.angle_gamma   90.00
#
_symmetry.space_group_name_H-M   'P 1'
#
loop_
_entity.id
_entity.type
_entity.pdbx_description
1 polymer ?
#
loop_
_entity_poly.entity_id
_entity_poly.type
_entity_poly.pdbx_seq_one_letter_code
_entity_poly.pdbx_strand_id
1 'polypeptide(L)'
;MCAVQLTGRNFLVKINANIGNSAVSSSVEEEVEKLQWSTMWGADTMMDLSTGADIHETREWIMRNCPVPVGTVPIYQALEKADGIAENITWELFRETLIEQAEQGVDYWTIHAGVLLRFIPYTAERLTGIVSRGGAIHAKL
;
A
#
# COMPACT_ATOMS: atom_id res chain seq x y z
N MET A 1 14.51 -11.72 -9.44
CA MET A 1 15.49 -11.02 -8.58
C MET A 1 15.22 -9.53 -8.78
N CYS A 2 14.86 -8.80 -7.72
CA CYS A 2 14.57 -7.36 -7.80
C CYS A 2 15.84 -6.59 -8.20
N ALA A 3 15.72 -5.67 -9.17
CA ALA A 3 16.80 -4.80 -9.56
C ALA A 3 16.95 -3.67 -8.53
N VAL A 4 18.17 -3.47 -8.03
CA VAL A 4 18.44 -2.43 -7.03
C VAL A 4 18.21 -1.04 -7.64
N GLN A 5 17.35 -0.25 -7.00
CA GLN A 5 17.07 1.15 -7.35
C GLN A 5 17.52 2.08 -6.22
N LEU A 6 17.94 3.30 -6.58
CA LEU A 6 18.33 4.35 -5.62
C LEU A 6 17.37 5.53 -5.73
N THR A 7 16.75 5.90 -4.61
CA THR A 7 15.86 7.06 -4.50
C THR A 7 16.52 8.13 -3.64
N GLY A 8 16.76 9.31 -4.21
CA GLY A 8 17.33 10.42 -3.46
C GLY A 8 17.65 11.63 -4.35
N ARG A 9 17.85 12.79 -3.72
CA ARG A 9 18.05 14.09 -4.38
C ARG A 9 19.20 14.12 -5.40
N ASN A 10 20.23 13.31 -5.19
CA ASN A 10 21.44 13.28 -6.03
C ASN A 10 21.38 12.24 -7.16
N PHE A 11 20.25 11.54 -7.31
CA PHE A 11 20.03 10.52 -8.34
C PHE A 11 18.95 10.99 -9.32
N LEU A 12 18.73 10.22 -10.39
CA LEU A 12 17.62 10.48 -11.30
C LEU A 12 16.28 10.47 -10.54
N VAL A 13 15.36 11.35 -10.93
CA VAL A 13 13.99 11.34 -10.43
C VAL A 13 13.36 9.98 -10.76
N LYS A 14 12.65 9.42 -9.78
CA LYS A 14 12.01 8.10 -9.86
C LYS A 14 10.51 8.23 -9.90
N ILE A 15 9.85 7.36 -10.65
CA ILE A 15 8.39 7.31 -10.76
C ILE A 15 7.84 6.00 -10.19
N ASN A 16 6.71 6.09 -9.50
CA ASN A 16 6.00 4.95 -8.92
C ASN A 16 4.70 4.69 -9.67
N ALA A 17 4.39 3.43 -9.96
CA ALA A 17 3.08 3.01 -10.45
C ALA A 17 2.25 2.40 -9.32
N ASN A 18 1.02 2.87 -9.14
CA ASN A 18 0.07 2.25 -8.23
C ASN A 18 -0.80 1.25 -9.00
N ILE A 19 -0.82 0.02 -8.54
CA ILE A 19 -1.74 -1.04 -8.99
C ILE A 19 -2.50 -1.58 -7.77
N GLY A 20 -3.29 -2.62 -7.97
CA GLY A 20 -4.01 -3.30 -6.91
C GLY A 20 -5.47 -3.56 -7.27
N ASN A 21 -5.97 -4.67 -6.76
CA ASN A 21 -7.37 -5.02 -6.91
C ASN A 21 -8.26 -4.14 -6.01
N SER A 22 -9.55 -4.16 -6.29
CA SER A 22 -10.54 -3.61 -5.37
C SER A 22 -11.68 -4.59 -5.18
N ALA A 23 -12.47 -4.41 -4.13
CA ALA A 23 -13.67 -5.20 -3.87
C ALA A 23 -14.68 -5.24 -5.05
N VAL A 24 -14.52 -4.38 -6.05
CA VAL A 24 -15.43 -4.23 -7.20
C VAL A 24 -14.80 -4.64 -8.53
N SER A 25 -13.48 -4.85 -8.61
CA SER A 25 -12.80 -5.10 -9.89
C SER A 25 -11.39 -5.67 -9.73
N SER A 26 -10.97 -6.39 -10.77
CA SER A 26 -9.63 -6.96 -11.01
C SER A 26 -9.41 -8.38 -10.48
N SER A 27 -8.61 -9.15 -11.21
CA SER A 27 -8.12 -10.48 -10.83
C SER A 27 -6.60 -10.46 -10.65
N VAL A 28 -6.05 -11.54 -10.09
CA VAL A 28 -4.59 -11.71 -9.97
C VAL A 28 -3.89 -11.55 -11.32
N GLU A 29 -4.46 -12.12 -12.38
CA GLU A 29 -3.91 -12.04 -13.74
C GLU A 29 -3.86 -10.60 -14.25
N GLU A 30 -4.93 -9.83 -14.06
CA GLU A 30 -4.97 -8.42 -14.45
C GLU A 30 -3.94 -7.58 -13.68
N GLU A 31 -3.72 -7.86 -12.39
CA GLU A 31 -2.70 -7.17 -11.60
C GLU A 31 -1.27 -7.50 -12.05
N VAL A 32 -1.01 -8.75 -12.43
CA VAL A 32 0.29 -9.15 -13.00
C VAL A 32 0.50 -8.51 -14.38
N GLU A 33 -0.54 -8.37 -15.21
CA GLU A 33 -0.46 -7.66 -16.48
C GLU A 33 -0.15 -6.17 -16.27
N LYS A 34 -0.86 -5.50 -15.36
CA LYS A 34 -0.58 -4.09 -14.99
C LYS A 34 0.84 -3.90 -14.49
N LEU A 35 1.37 -4.86 -13.74
CA LEU A 35 2.76 -4.85 -13.29
C LEU A 35 3.75 -4.87 -14.46
N GLN A 36 3.58 -5.81 -15.39
CA GLN A 36 4.46 -5.93 -16.56
C GLN A 36 4.37 -4.69 -17.43
N TRP A 37 3.15 -4.20 -17.65
CA TRP A 37 2.90 -2.99 -18.44
C TRP A 37 3.57 -1.76 -17.83
N SER A 38 3.39 -1.55 -16.53
CA SER A 38 3.93 -0.37 -15.84
C SER A 38 5.45 -0.35 -15.84
N THR A 39 6.08 -1.50 -15.59
CA THR A 39 7.55 -1.61 -15.62
C THR A 39 8.11 -1.46 -17.04
N MET A 40 7.42 -1.99 -18.06
CA MET A 40 7.78 -1.79 -19.47
C MET A 40 7.79 -0.31 -19.87
N TRP A 41 6.85 0.49 -19.34
CA TRP A 41 6.77 1.93 -19.60
C TRP A 41 7.61 2.80 -18.67
N GLY A 42 8.44 2.19 -17.81
CA GLY A 42 9.47 2.89 -17.05
C GLY A 42 9.13 3.17 -15.58
N ALA A 43 8.17 2.46 -14.97
CA ALA A 43 7.97 2.53 -13.52
C ALA A 43 9.25 2.07 -12.78
N ASP A 44 9.83 2.94 -11.94
CA ASP A 44 11.01 2.63 -11.13
C ASP A 44 10.67 1.86 -9.85
N THR A 45 9.45 2.06 -9.33
CA THR A 45 8.87 1.32 -8.20
C THR A 45 7.40 1.05 -8.45
N MET A 46 6.84 0.13 -7.68
CA MET A 46 5.43 -0.17 -7.70
C MET A 46 4.85 -0.11 -6.30
N MET A 47 3.55 0.16 -6.19
CA MET A 47 2.80 -0.14 -4.97
C MET A 47 1.62 -1.03 -5.29
N ASP A 48 1.48 -2.10 -4.50
CA ASP A 48 0.25 -2.86 -4.41
C ASP A 48 -0.68 -2.19 -3.39
N LEU A 49 -1.74 -1.57 -3.89
CA LEU A 49 -2.78 -0.90 -3.11
C LEU A 49 -4.09 -1.71 -3.07
N SER A 50 -3.99 -3.02 -3.27
CA SER A 50 -5.11 -3.96 -3.24
C SER A 50 -5.97 -3.81 -1.99
N THR A 51 -7.28 -3.96 -2.18
CA THR A 51 -8.32 -3.88 -1.13
C THR A 51 -9.40 -4.93 -1.39
N GLY A 52 -10.03 -5.43 -0.33
CA GLY A 52 -10.98 -6.54 -0.42
C GLY A 52 -10.32 -7.92 -0.35
N ALA A 53 -10.84 -8.86 -1.16
CA ALA A 53 -10.42 -10.26 -1.13
C ALA A 53 -9.02 -10.49 -1.74
N ASP A 54 -8.39 -11.58 -1.30
CA ASP A 54 -7.17 -12.15 -1.90
C ASP A 54 -5.96 -11.20 -1.98
N ILE A 55 -5.89 -10.21 -1.09
CA ILE A 55 -4.75 -9.27 -0.98
C ILE A 55 -3.42 -10.01 -0.83
N HIS A 56 -3.40 -11.05 0.02
CA HIS A 56 -2.17 -11.81 0.27
C HIS A 56 -1.68 -12.55 -0.98
N GLU A 57 -2.59 -13.25 -1.66
CA GLU A 57 -2.28 -14.04 -2.86
C GLU A 57 -1.90 -13.14 -4.04
N THR A 58 -2.67 -12.07 -4.27
CA THR A 58 -2.37 -11.08 -5.33
C THR A 58 -0.98 -10.50 -5.14
N ARG A 59 -0.64 -10.11 -3.90
CA ARG A 59 0.69 -9.61 -3.57
C ARG A 59 1.77 -10.65 -3.76
N GLU A 60 1.53 -11.91 -3.41
CA GLU A 60 2.50 -12.99 -3.61
C GLU A 60 2.89 -13.12 -5.09
N TRP A 61 1.89 -13.14 -5.98
CA TRP A 61 2.12 -13.15 -7.43
C TRP A 61 2.89 -11.92 -7.91
N ILE A 62 2.54 -10.72 -7.43
CA ILE A 62 3.28 -9.49 -7.71
C ILE A 62 4.75 -9.63 -7.26
N MET A 63 5.01 -10.00 -6.01
CA MET A 63 6.36 -10.08 -5.44
C MET A 63 7.26 -11.06 -6.18
N ARG A 64 6.72 -12.20 -6.65
CA ARG A 64 7.51 -13.20 -7.39
C ARG A 64 7.82 -12.79 -8.83
N ASN A 65 7.08 -11.84 -9.40
CA ASN A 65 7.21 -11.43 -10.80
C ASN A 65 7.70 -9.98 -10.96
N CYS A 66 7.75 -9.17 -9.90
CA CYS A 66 8.16 -7.78 -9.97
C CYS A 66 9.68 -7.63 -10.07
N PRO A 67 10.22 -6.95 -11.10
CA PRO A 67 11.64 -6.67 -11.20
C PRO A 67 12.07 -5.39 -10.46
N VAL A 68 11.13 -4.62 -9.90
CA VAL A 68 11.37 -3.34 -9.22
C VAL A 68 10.88 -3.37 -7.78
N PRO A 69 11.31 -2.44 -6.90
CA PRO A 69 10.84 -2.41 -5.52
C PRO A 69 9.32 -2.24 -5.42
N VAL A 70 8.70 -3.04 -4.55
CA VAL A 70 7.26 -3.06 -4.29
C VAL A 70 6.99 -2.51 -2.90
N GLY A 71 6.11 -1.51 -2.84
CA GLY A 71 5.60 -0.96 -1.60
C GLY A 71 4.15 -1.31 -1.34
N THR A 72 3.74 -1.14 -0.10
CA THR A 72 2.34 -1.31 0.31
C THR A 72 1.91 -0.23 1.30
N VAL A 73 0.62 -0.24 1.61
CA VAL A 73 0.02 0.53 2.72
C VAL A 73 -0.56 -0.49 3.71
N PRO A 74 0.19 -0.94 4.74
CA PRO A 74 -0.21 -2.08 5.58
C PRO A 74 -1.57 -1.92 6.27
N ILE A 75 -1.99 -0.67 6.54
CA ILE A 75 -3.29 -0.40 7.19
C ILE A 75 -4.49 -0.83 6.33
N TYR A 76 -4.33 -0.98 5.01
CA TYR A 76 -5.42 -1.46 4.14
C TYR A 76 -5.71 -2.93 4.41
N GLN A 77 -4.68 -3.78 4.45
CA GLN A 77 -4.86 -5.19 4.79
C GLN A 77 -5.28 -5.37 6.26
N ALA A 78 -4.75 -4.55 7.18
CA ALA A 78 -5.19 -4.59 8.58
C ALA A 78 -6.67 -4.25 8.72
N LEU A 79 -7.19 -3.31 7.93
CA LEU A 79 -8.62 -2.98 7.91
C LEU A 79 -9.47 -4.15 7.38
N GLU A 80 -9.03 -4.84 6.34
CA GLU A 80 -9.72 -6.04 5.85
C GLU A 80 -9.74 -7.17 6.89
N LYS A 81 -8.62 -7.40 7.58
CA LYS A 81 -8.57 -8.36 8.70
C LYS A 81 -9.44 -7.95 9.90
N ALA A 82 -9.82 -6.68 9.96
CA ALA A 82 -10.74 -6.12 10.95
C ALA A 82 -12.18 -6.02 10.43
N ASP A 83 -12.52 -6.74 9.35
CA ASP A 83 -13.84 -6.75 8.71
C ASP A 83 -14.32 -5.35 8.28
N GLY A 84 -13.40 -4.47 7.89
CA GLY A 84 -13.71 -3.09 7.50
C GLY A 84 -14.01 -2.14 8.67
N ILE A 85 -13.88 -2.60 9.91
CA ILE A 85 -14.16 -1.82 11.12
C ILE A 85 -12.84 -1.24 11.64
N ALA A 86 -12.63 0.06 11.46
CA ALA A 86 -11.39 0.74 11.84
C ALA A 86 -11.13 0.62 13.36
N GLU A 87 -12.17 0.73 14.17
CA GLU A 87 -12.14 0.66 15.63
C GLU A 87 -11.65 -0.70 16.17
N ASN A 88 -11.68 -1.75 15.32
CA ASN A 88 -11.16 -3.08 15.66
C ASN A 88 -9.66 -3.23 15.38
N ILE A 89 -9.01 -2.25 14.73
CA ILE A 89 -7.59 -2.31 14.41
C ILE A 89 -6.77 -2.03 15.67
N THR A 90 -6.05 -3.04 16.16
CA THR A 90 -5.09 -2.92 17.25
C THR A 90 -3.65 -2.89 16.75
N TRP A 91 -2.70 -2.56 17.63
CA TRP A 91 -1.29 -2.68 17.32
C TRP A 91 -0.91 -4.13 17.00
N GLU A 92 -1.46 -5.11 17.70
CA GLU A 92 -1.16 -6.53 17.49
C GLU A 92 -1.55 -6.97 16.07
N LEU A 93 -2.75 -6.58 15.62
CA LEU A 93 -3.22 -6.85 14.25
C LEU A 93 -2.35 -6.17 13.19
N PHE A 94 -1.97 -4.91 13.43
CA PHE A 94 -1.10 -4.17 12.52
C PHE A 94 0.30 -4.79 12.48
N ARG A 95 0.87 -5.18 13.62
CA ARG A 95 2.16 -5.85 13.74
C ARG A 95 2.19 -7.18 12.97
N GLU A 96 1.16 -8.01 13.12
CA GLU A 96 1.03 -9.26 12.36
C GLU A 96 0.98 -9.00 10.86
N THR A 97 0.30 -7.94 10.44
CA THR A 97 0.24 -7.52 9.03
C THR A 97 1.61 -7.07 8.51
N LEU A 98 2.40 -6.36 9.32
CA LEU A 98 3.77 -5.97 8.96
C LEU A 98 4.68 -7.19 8.79
N ILE A 99 4.62 -8.15 9.73
CA ILE A 99 5.43 -9.37 9.68
C ILE A 99 5.10 -10.17 8.41
N GLU A 100 3.82 -10.40 8.15
CA GLU A 100 3.35 -11.12 6.96
C GLU A 100 3.88 -10.47 5.66
N GLN A 101 3.79 -9.14 5.54
CA GLN A 101 4.28 -8.43 4.36
C GLN A 101 5.80 -8.44 4.24
N ALA A 102 6.52 -8.36 5.36
CA ALA A 102 7.98 -8.46 5.38
C ALA A 102 8.45 -9.85 4.91
N GLU A 103 7.77 -10.91 5.33
CA GLU A 103 8.08 -12.30 4.93
C GLU A 103 7.85 -12.53 3.43
N GLN A 104 6.88 -11.84 2.81
CA GLN A 104 6.69 -11.84 1.36
C GLN A 104 7.74 -11.02 0.60
N GLY A 105 8.50 -10.16 1.30
CA GLY A 105 9.59 -9.38 0.73
C GLY A 105 9.22 -7.96 0.31
N VAL A 106 8.13 -7.38 0.84
CA VAL A 106 7.76 -5.97 0.58
C VAL A 106 8.95 -5.06 0.92
N ASP A 107 9.35 -4.20 -0.04
CA ASP A 107 10.57 -3.39 0.06
C ASP A 107 10.38 -2.14 0.92
N TYR A 108 9.16 -1.57 0.96
CA TYR A 108 8.86 -0.39 1.76
C TYR A 108 7.37 -0.27 2.16
N TRP A 109 7.13 0.43 3.26
CA TRP A 109 5.78 0.69 3.77
C TRP A 109 5.46 2.17 3.82
N THR A 110 4.26 2.51 3.35
CA THR A 110 3.63 3.78 3.67
C THR A 110 2.87 3.66 4.98
N ILE A 111 3.42 4.25 6.05
CA ILE A 111 2.82 4.25 7.39
C ILE A 111 2.43 5.68 7.77
N HIS A 112 1.17 5.89 8.14
CA HIS A 112 0.61 7.21 8.43
C HIS A 112 0.83 7.63 9.91
N ALA A 113 2.01 7.35 10.47
CA ALA A 113 2.33 7.61 11.88
C ALA A 113 2.32 9.12 12.25
N GLY A 114 2.29 10.01 11.25
CA GLY A 114 2.16 11.46 11.44
C GLY A 114 0.72 11.95 11.64
N VAL A 115 -0.30 11.09 11.49
CA VAL A 115 -1.70 11.44 11.74
C VAL A 115 -1.96 11.33 13.25
N LEU A 116 -1.65 12.41 13.95
CA LEU A 116 -1.77 12.48 15.41
C LEU A 116 -3.13 13.06 15.78
N LEU A 117 -3.72 12.57 16.88
CA LEU A 117 -5.04 13.03 17.37
C LEU A 117 -5.17 14.55 17.41
N ARG A 118 -4.14 15.24 17.94
CA ARG A 118 -4.11 16.71 18.04
C ARG A 118 -4.12 17.45 16.70
N PHE A 119 -3.86 16.76 15.59
CA PHE A 119 -3.84 17.35 14.25
C PHE A 119 -5.18 17.22 13.50
N ILE A 120 -6.05 16.30 13.92
CA ILE A 120 -7.35 16.07 13.28
C ILE A 120 -8.23 17.35 13.28
N PRO A 121 -8.32 18.14 14.36
CA PRO A 121 -9.12 19.38 14.34
C PRO A 121 -8.69 20.40 13.29
N TYR A 122 -7.41 20.43 12.90
CA TYR A 122 -6.92 21.35 11.85
C TYR A 122 -7.44 21.02 10.46
N THR A 123 -8.09 19.87 10.26
CA THR A 123 -8.69 19.49 8.98
C THR A 123 -10.17 19.85 8.88
N ALA A 124 -10.80 20.34 9.96
CA ALA A 124 -12.25 20.56 10.02
C ALA A 124 -12.77 21.57 8.99
N GLU A 125 -11.99 22.61 8.67
CA GLU A 125 -12.37 23.67 7.73
C GLU A 125 -11.87 23.43 6.30
N ARG A 126 -11.25 22.27 6.02
CA ARG A 126 -10.80 21.95 4.66
C ARG A 126 -12.01 21.64 3.78
N LEU A 127 -12.05 22.25 2.61
CA LEU A 127 -13.08 21.99 1.59
C LEU A 127 -13.23 20.50 1.27
N THR A 128 -12.13 19.75 1.23
CA THR A 128 -12.09 18.32 0.86
C THR A 128 -11.68 17.40 2.02
N GLY A 129 -11.59 17.90 3.24
CA GLY A 129 -11.27 17.10 4.44
C GLY A 129 -9.92 16.34 4.36
N ILE A 130 -9.94 15.07 4.80
CA ILE A 130 -8.81 14.14 4.76
C ILE A 130 -8.99 13.20 3.57
N VAL A 131 -8.22 13.43 2.49
CA VAL A 131 -8.32 12.66 1.23
C VAL A 131 -7.37 11.46 1.16
N SER A 132 -6.44 11.33 2.10
CA SER A 132 -5.61 10.12 2.21
C SER A 132 -6.46 8.99 2.79
N ARG A 133 -6.60 7.88 2.06
CA ARG A 133 -7.33 6.70 2.55
C ARG A 133 -6.74 6.19 3.87
N GLY A 134 -5.43 5.94 3.91
CA GLY A 134 -4.77 5.48 5.14
C GLY A 134 -4.82 6.52 6.27
N GLY A 135 -4.68 7.81 5.94
CA GLY A 135 -4.81 8.88 6.91
C GLY A 135 -6.22 9.00 7.50
N ALA A 136 -7.26 8.81 6.69
CA ALA A 136 -8.64 8.81 7.14
C ALA A 136 -8.96 7.61 8.03
N ILE A 137 -8.38 6.42 7.76
CA ILE A 137 -8.49 5.26 8.65
C ILE A 137 -7.87 5.59 10.01
N HIS A 138 -6.63 6.10 10.03
CA HIS A 138 -5.96 6.50 11.29
C HIS A 138 -6.68 7.61 12.05
N ALA A 139 -7.36 8.53 11.35
CA ALA A 139 -8.16 9.57 11.99
C ALA A 139 -9.46 9.05 12.62
N LYS A 140 -9.87 7.83 12.27
CA LYS A 140 -11.09 7.16 12.77
C LYS A 140 -10.79 6.13 13.87
N LEU A 141 -9.55 5.65 13.99
CA LEU A 141 -9.09 4.81 15.12
C LEU A 141 -9.31 5.51 16.47
#